data_AF-A0A6G0IEF2-F1
#
_entry.id   AF-A0A6G0IEF2-F1
#
_cell.length_a   1.000
_cell.length_b   1.000
_cell.length_c   1.000
_cell.angle_alpha   90.00
_cell.angle_beta   90.00
_cell.angle_gamma   90.00
#
_symmetry.space_group_name_H-M   'P 1'
#
loop_
_entity.id
_entity.type
_entity.pdbx_description
1 polymer ?
#
loop_
_entity_poly.entity_id
_entity_poly.type
_entity_poly.pdbx_seq_one_letter_code
_entity_poly.pdbx_strand_id
1 'polypeptide(L)'
;MNMSGTMPNMQMINSLHGLVTLFTLLMVNPGNPLDDIIIFSSSWEQHSYDVQAVLDKLRNAGLSVNMKKSKLFRTSLKFLGHIVSATGVNVDPDNIEAVQNFPAPTNLKALQRLLGMAWWYHRFVTNFSQIAEPLNALKKKGAKFSWSPACQTAFITLKNNLAKPPVLGHPNINVPFVVYTNASEIGQVCACPKIQLWNPRKSTKPST
;
A
#
# COMPACT_ATOMS: atom_id res chain seq x y z
N MET A 1 -32.57 -13.14 11.05
CA MET A 1 -31.87 -14.42 10.82
C MET A 1 -30.79 -14.55 11.87
N ASN A 2 -30.90 -15.57 12.72
CA ASN A 2 -30.05 -15.79 13.89
C ASN A 2 -28.60 -16.02 13.48
N MET A 3 -27.69 -15.23 14.04
CA MET A 3 -26.25 -15.38 13.89
C MET A 3 -25.74 -16.45 14.86
N SER A 4 -25.74 -17.71 14.42
CA SER A 4 -25.08 -18.82 15.13
C SER A 4 -23.88 -19.34 14.33
N GLY A 5 -22.99 -18.42 13.94
CA GLY A 5 -21.63 -18.75 13.55
C GLY A 5 -20.76 -18.69 14.82
N THR A 6 -20.05 -19.76 15.12
CA THR A 6 -19.16 -19.90 16.27
C THR A 6 -18.24 -18.69 16.42
N MET A 7 -18.53 -17.85 17.41
CA MET A 7 -17.67 -16.73 17.81
C MET A 7 -16.36 -17.30 18.37
N PRO A 8 -15.19 -16.92 17.83
CA PRO A 8 -13.92 -17.27 18.47
C PRO A 8 -13.87 -16.65 19.87
N ASN A 9 -13.30 -17.42 20.80
CA ASN A 9 -13.29 -17.17 22.24
C ASN A 9 -12.87 -15.73 22.59
N MET A 10 -13.76 -15.00 23.26
CA MET A 10 -13.70 -13.55 23.54
C MET A 10 -12.45 -13.13 24.35
N GLN A 11 -11.80 -14.07 25.04
CA GLN A 11 -10.57 -13.82 25.79
C GLN A 11 -9.29 -13.83 24.93
N MET A 12 -9.28 -14.41 23.72
CA MET A 12 -8.10 -14.37 22.84
C MET A 12 -7.94 -13.05 22.06
N ILE A 13 -9.03 -12.30 21.90
CA ILE A 13 -9.05 -11.07 21.06
C ILE A 13 -8.51 -9.86 21.84
N ASN A 14 -8.59 -9.87 23.18
CA ASN A 14 -8.21 -8.74 24.04
C ASN A 14 -6.69 -8.53 24.19
N SER A 15 -5.85 -9.40 23.63
CA SER A 15 -4.38 -9.29 23.72
C SER A 15 -3.69 -8.84 22.44
N LEU A 16 -4.41 -8.48 21.37
CA LEU A 16 -3.79 -8.19 20.08
C LEU A 16 -4.14 -6.79 19.56
N HIS A 17 -3.08 -6.04 19.24
CA HIS A 17 -3.12 -4.71 18.65
C HIS A 17 -4.02 -4.64 17.40
N GLY A 18 -5.14 -3.91 17.49
CA GLY A 18 -6.00 -3.43 16.40
C GLY A 18 -6.66 -4.48 15.49
N LEU A 19 -7.81 -4.12 14.92
CA LEU A 19 -8.60 -4.99 14.05
C LEU A 19 -8.81 -4.36 12.68
N VAL A 20 -8.84 -5.22 11.68
CA VAL A 20 -9.11 -4.88 10.29
C VAL A 20 -10.22 -5.80 9.78
N THR A 21 -11.25 -5.18 9.22
CA THR A 21 -12.35 -5.87 8.55
C THR A 21 -12.40 -5.45 7.10
N LEU A 22 -12.43 -6.43 6.19
CA LEU A 22 -12.68 -6.22 4.77
C LEU A 22 -14.11 -6.69 4.47
N PHE A 23 -14.96 -5.75 4.08
CA PHE A 23 -16.26 -6.01 3.48
C PHE A 23 -16.13 -6.03 1.96
N THR A 24 -16.54 -7.13 1.34
CA THR A 24 -16.73 -7.17 -0.11
C THR A 24 -18.18 -6.84 -0.39
N LEU A 25 -18.45 -5.83 -1.22
CA LEU A 25 -19.81 -5.41 -1.52
C LEU A 25 -20.48 -6.36 -2.54
N LEU A 26 -21.79 -6.55 -2.39
CA LEU A 26 -22.66 -7.06 -3.45
C LEU A 26 -23.51 -5.89 -3.95
N MET A 27 -23.24 -5.47 -5.18
CA MET A 27 -24.12 -4.52 -5.87
C MET A 27 -25.34 -5.24 -6.43
N VAL A 28 -26.51 -4.61 -6.25
CA VAL A 28 -27.82 -5.03 -6.78
C VAL A 28 -28.11 -4.37 -8.16
N ASN A 29 -27.19 -3.56 -8.72
CA ASN A 29 -27.37 -2.86 -10.00
C ASN A 29 -26.11 -2.86 -10.90
N PRO A 30 -26.25 -2.81 -12.24
CA PRO A 30 -25.13 -2.90 -13.18
C PRO A 30 -24.56 -1.51 -13.50
N GLY A 31 -23.49 -1.11 -12.83
CA GLY A 31 -22.82 0.16 -13.14
C GLY A 31 -21.64 0.45 -12.21
N ASN A 32 -20.44 0.08 -12.68
CA ASN A 32 -19.10 0.39 -12.15
C ASN A 32 -18.84 0.10 -10.65
N PRO A 33 -18.08 -0.94 -10.29
CA PRO A 33 -18.03 -1.42 -8.92
C PRO A 33 -17.15 -0.56 -8.00
N LEU A 34 -17.70 -0.19 -6.85
CA LEU A 34 -16.92 -0.16 -5.62
C LEU A 34 -16.89 -1.59 -5.10
N ASP A 35 -15.75 -2.28 -5.23
CA ASP A 35 -15.68 -3.73 -4.96
C ASP A 35 -15.56 -4.05 -3.46
N ASP A 36 -14.75 -3.29 -2.74
CA ASP A 36 -14.29 -3.66 -1.39
C ASP A 36 -14.15 -2.43 -0.47
N ILE A 37 -14.66 -2.54 0.75
CA ILE A 37 -14.52 -1.56 1.83
C ILE A 37 -13.64 -2.16 2.92
N ILE A 38 -12.62 -1.42 3.33
CA ILE A 38 -11.80 -1.76 4.50
C ILE A 38 -12.14 -0.84 5.66
N ILE A 39 -12.36 -1.44 6.82
CA ILE A 39 -12.55 -0.78 8.10
C ILE A 39 -11.36 -1.13 8.98
N PHE A 40 -10.75 -0.11 9.58
CA PHE A 40 -9.68 -0.24 10.56
C PHE A 40 -10.10 0.44 11.84
N SER A 41 -9.86 -0.23 12.97
CA SER A 41 -10.10 0.36 14.30
C SER A 41 -9.07 -0.15 15.30
N SER A 42 -8.75 0.68 16.29
CA SER A 42 -7.69 0.42 17.27
C SER A 42 -8.10 -0.53 18.41
N SER A 43 -9.40 -0.72 18.65
CA SER A 43 -9.94 -1.64 19.66
C SER A 43 -11.16 -2.40 19.13
N TRP A 44 -11.51 -3.50 19.80
CA TRP A 44 -12.70 -4.29 19.46
C TRP A 44 -14.00 -3.48 19.55
N GLU A 45 -14.15 -2.69 20.61
CA GLU A 45 -15.34 -1.89 20.88
C GLU A 45 -15.55 -0.85 19.78
N GLN A 46 -14.49 -0.13 19.41
CA GLN A 46 -14.53 0.82 18.31
C GLN A 46 -14.79 0.12 16.98
N HIS A 47 -14.20 -1.05 16.77
CA HIS A 47 -14.37 -1.79 15.53
C HIS A 47 -15.79 -2.27 15.30
N SER A 48 -16.43 -2.79 16.36
CA SER A 48 -17.83 -3.20 16.31
C SER A 48 -18.74 -2.02 15.96
N TYR A 49 -18.49 -0.85 16.58
CA TYR A 49 -19.20 0.39 16.28
C TYR A 49 -19.00 0.84 14.83
N ASP A 50 -17.75 0.90 14.34
CA ASP A 50 -17.42 1.34 12.99
C ASP A 50 -18.03 0.41 11.93
N VAL A 51 -17.96 -0.91 12.15
CA VAL A 51 -18.59 -1.93 11.30
C VAL A 51 -20.09 -1.71 11.21
N GLN A 52 -20.76 -1.53 12.36
CA GLN A 52 -22.20 -1.29 12.40
C GLN A 52 -22.57 -0.01 11.64
N ALA A 53 -21.85 1.09 11.89
CA ALA A 53 -22.08 2.37 11.23
C ALA A 53 -21.90 2.29 9.69
N VAL A 54 -20.93 1.51 9.21
CA VAL A 54 -20.75 1.28 7.77
C VAL A 54 -21.88 0.44 7.20
N LEU A 55 -22.29 -0.64 7.88
CA LEU A 55 -23.40 -1.49 7.43
C LEU A 55 -24.72 -0.71 7.35
N ASP A 56 -24.99 0.18 8.29
CA ASP A 56 -26.18 1.03 8.28
C ASP A 56 -26.16 2.03 7.12
N LYS A 57 -25.00 2.64 6.84
CA LYS A 57 -24.83 3.52 5.66
C LYS A 57 -25.02 2.75 4.35
N LEU A 58 -24.46 1.55 4.23
CA LEU A 58 -24.63 0.70 3.05
C LEU A 58 -26.10 0.33 2.84
N ARG A 59 -26.80 -0.06 3.92
CA ARG A 59 -28.23 -0.36 3.88
C ARG A 59 -29.05 0.84 3.41
N ASN A 60 -28.77 2.03 3.93
CA ASN A 60 -29.45 3.27 3.54
C ASN A 60 -29.18 3.65 2.09
N ALA A 61 -28.01 3.29 1.55
CA ALA A 61 -27.65 3.48 0.14
C ALA A 61 -28.19 2.38 -0.79
N GLY A 62 -28.94 1.39 -0.27
CA GLY A 62 -29.43 0.26 -1.06
C GLY A 62 -28.34 -0.74 -1.46
N LEU A 63 -27.21 -0.74 -0.76
CA LEU A 63 -26.06 -1.61 -1.01
C LEU A 63 -26.08 -2.82 -0.09
N SER A 64 -25.74 -3.99 -0.63
CA SER A 64 -25.63 -5.24 0.13
C SER A 64 -24.16 -5.67 0.24
N VAL A 65 -23.86 -6.56 1.18
CA VAL A 65 -22.50 -7.08 1.42
C VAL A 65 -22.44 -8.56 1.11
N ASN A 66 -21.36 -9.00 0.44
CA ASN A 66 -21.08 -10.42 0.25
C ASN A 66 -20.45 -11.00 1.52
N MET A 67 -21.28 -11.52 2.43
CA MET A 67 -20.76 -12.15 3.65
C MET A 67 -19.82 -13.34 3.38
N LYS A 68 -19.98 -14.05 2.25
CA LYS A 68 -19.11 -15.19 1.92
C LYS A 68 -17.70 -14.76 1.46
N LYS A 69 -17.58 -13.60 0.82
CA LYS A 69 -16.29 -13.05 0.35
C LYS A 69 -15.66 -12.10 1.36
N SER A 70 -16.46 -11.54 2.27
CA SER A 70 -16.00 -10.63 3.32
C SER A 70 -15.12 -11.35 4.35
N LYS A 71 -14.10 -10.65 4.84
CA LYS A 71 -13.18 -11.11 5.89
C LYS A 71 -13.34 -10.20 7.10
N LEU A 72 -14.09 -10.66 8.09
CA LEU A 72 -14.36 -9.89 9.30
C LEU A 72 -13.32 -10.18 10.40
N PHE A 73 -13.10 -9.17 11.24
CA PHE A 73 -12.39 -9.27 12.52
C PHE A 73 -11.01 -9.95 12.40
N ARG A 74 -10.20 -9.52 11.44
CA ARG A 74 -8.84 -10.03 11.23
C ARG A 74 -7.82 -9.04 11.79
N THR A 75 -6.66 -9.53 12.23
CA THR A 75 -5.52 -8.68 12.60
C THR A 75 -4.70 -8.25 11.38
N SER A 76 -4.80 -9.00 10.28
CA SER A 76 -4.23 -8.67 8.98
C SER A 76 -5.02 -9.29 7.83
N LEU A 77 -4.99 -8.65 6.66
CA LEU A 77 -5.63 -9.15 5.44
C LEU A 77 -4.88 -8.75 4.18
N LYS A 78 -4.94 -9.59 3.15
CA LYS A 78 -4.43 -9.31 1.80
C LYS A 78 -5.47 -8.50 1.02
N PHE A 79 -5.06 -7.34 0.50
CA PHE A 79 -5.87 -6.42 -0.28
C PHE A 79 -5.03 -5.73 -1.37
N LEU A 80 -5.47 -5.81 -2.63
CA LEU A 80 -4.79 -5.20 -3.80
C LEU A 80 -3.27 -5.47 -3.88
N GLY A 81 -2.83 -6.67 -3.53
CA GLY A 81 -1.39 -7.03 -3.54
C GLY A 81 -0.57 -6.49 -2.37
N HIS A 82 -1.24 -6.00 -1.32
CA HIS A 82 -0.67 -5.55 -0.06
C HIS A 82 -1.25 -6.34 1.12
N ILE A 83 -0.51 -6.37 2.23
CA ILE A 83 -0.99 -6.85 3.52
C ILE A 83 -1.37 -5.62 4.35
N VAL A 84 -2.64 -5.48 4.67
CA VAL A 84 -3.15 -4.44 5.55
C VAL A 84 -3.31 -5.01 6.94
N SER A 85 -2.69 -4.39 7.93
CA SER A 85 -2.76 -4.75 9.35
C SER A 85 -3.08 -3.52 10.20
N ALA A 86 -3.22 -3.73 11.50
CA ALA A 86 -3.36 -2.61 12.44
C ALA A 86 -2.17 -1.64 12.46
N THR A 87 -0.97 -2.13 12.14
CA THR A 87 0.27 -1.33 12.15
C THR A 87 0.48 -0.55 10.85
N GLY A 88 -0.23 -0.89 9.78
CA GLY A 88 -0.14 -0.20 8.50
C GLY A 88 -0.33 -1.11 7.31
N VAL A 89 0.22 -0.69 6.18
CA VAL A 89 0.21 -1.40 4.91
C VAL A 89 1.62 -1.90 4.61
N ASN A 90 1.73 -3.20 4.34
CA ASN A 90 2.95 -3.87 3.92
C ASN A 90 2.80 -4.44 2.50
N VAL A 91 3.92 -4.69 1.83
CA VAL A 91 3.92 -5.43 0.57
C VAL A 91 3.72 -6.91 0.87
N ASP A 92 2.97 -7.57 0.00
CA ASP A 92 2.80 -9.02 0.06
C ASP A 92 4.13 -9.75 -0.22
N PRO A 93 4.57 -10.70 0.64
CA PRO A 93 5.78 -11.49 0.44
C PRO A 93 5.86 -12.16 -0.94
N ASP A 94 4.73 -12.65 -1.47
CA ASP A 94 4.68 -13.29 -2.79
C ASP A 94 5.14 -12.32 -3.90
N ASN A 95 4.77 -11.05 -3.76
CA ASN A 95 5.15 -9.99 -4.70
C ASN A 95 6.60 -9.55 -4.51
N ILE A 96 7.12 -9.61 -3.28
CA ILE A 96 8.54 -9.35 -3.00
C ILE A 96 9.40 -10.40 -3.70
N GLU A 97 9.05 -11.68 -3.58
CA GLU A 97 9.77 -12.77 -4.21
C GLU A 97 9.76 -12.65 -5.74
N ALA A 98 8.60 -12.34 -6.33
CA ALA A 98 8.49 -12.10 -7.77
C ALA A 98 9.42 -10.98 -8.27
N VAL A 99 9.61 -9.92 -7.47
CA VAL A 99 10.54 -8.82 -7.79
C VAL A 99 12.00 -9.27 -7.63
N GLN A 100 12.33 -10.02 -6.57
CA GLN A 100 13.69 -10.52 -6.36
C GLN A 100 14.13 -11.49 -7.46
N ASN A 101 13.21 -12.30 -7.98
CA ASN A 101 13.49 -13.26 -9.05
C ASN A 101 13.38 -12.65 -10.46
N PHE A 102 13.01 -11.37 -10.58
CA PHE A 102 12.87 -10.72 -11.88
C PHE A 102 14.24 -10.63 -12.59
N PRO A 103 14.35 -11.10 -13.85
CA PRO A 103 15.60 -11.07 -14.61
C PRO A 103 15.94 -9.66 -15.10
N ALA A 104 17.21 -9.40 -15.39
CA ALA A 104 17.63 -8.15 -16.00
C ALA A 104 16.96 -8.01 -17.39
N PRO A 105 16.28 -6.89 -17.68
CA PRO A 105 15.56 -6.73 -18.94
C PRO A 105 16.54 -6.61 -20.11
N THR A 106 16.33 -7.43 -21.14
CA THR A 106 17.16 -7.46 -22.35
C THR A 106 16.60 -6.63 -23.50
N ASN A 107 15.38 -6.11 -23.34
CA ASN A 107 14.70 -5.29 -24.35
C ASN A 107 13.75 -4.28 -23.71
N LEU A 108 13.30 -3.32 -24.53
CA LEU A 108 12.41 -2.24 -24.09
C LEU A 108 11.08 -2.74 -23.50
N LYS A 109 10.49 -3.81 -24.05
CA LYS A 109 9.24 -4.38 -23.53
C LYS A 109 9.45 -4.99 -22.13
N ALA A 110 10.54 -5.70 -21.91
CA ALA A 110 10.91 -6.26 -20.61
C ALA A 110 11.17 -5.14 -19.58
N LEU A 111 11.86 -4.08 -20.00
CA LEU A 111 12.12 -2.91 -19.17
C LEU A 111 10.83 -2.18 -18.76
N GLN A 112 9.88 -2.01 -19.69
CA GLN A 112 8.58 -1.40 -19.39
C GLN A 112 7.79 -2.23 -18.38
N ARG A 113 7.81 -3.56 -18.49
CA ARG A 113 7.17 -4.46 -17.51
C ARG A 113 7.79 -4.33 -16.13
N LEU A 114 9.12 -4.33 -16.04
CA LEU A 114 9.84 -4.12 -14.80
C LEU A 114 9.45 -2.78 -14.16
N LEU A 115 9.51 -1.68 -14.92
CA LEU A 115 9.22 -0.35 -14.40
C LEU A 115 7.75 -0.17 -14.01
N GLY A 116 6.81 -0.80 -14.72
CA GLY A 116 5.40 -0.82 -14.33
C GLY A 116 5.20 -1.52 -12.99
N MET A 117 5.81 -2.70 -12.81
CA MET A 117 5.78 -3.43 -11.54
C MET A 117 6.46 -2.64 -10.41
N ALA A 118 7.65 -2.09 -10.65
CA ALA A 118 8.39 -1.32 -9.65
C ALA A 118 7.63 -0.03 -9.27
N TRP A 119 6.95 0.59 -10.23
CA TRP A 119 6.09 1.74 -9.98
C TRP A 119 4.90 1.39 -9.08
N TRP A 120 4.29 0.21 -9.20
CA TRP A 120 3.21 -0.20 -8.30
C TRP A 120 3.62 -0.15 -6.82
N TYR A 121 4.90 -0.44 -6.52
CA TYR A 121 5.46 -0.42 -5.18
C TYR A 121 6.29 0.83 -4.87
N HIS A 122 6.27 1.88 -5.70
CA HIS A 122 7.14 3.06 -5.54
C HIS A 122 6.98 3.76 -4.18
N ARG A 123 5.78 3.69 -3.57
CA ARG A 123 5.49 4.28 -2.25
C ARG A 123 6.36 3.70 -1.13
N PHE A 124 6.88 2.49 -1.32
CA PHE A 124 7.77 1.80 -0.38
C PHE A 124 9.26 2.11 -0.65
N VAL A 125 9.59 2.75 -1.77
CA VAL A 125 10.96 3.03 -2.19
C VAL A 125 11.25 4.52 -2.07
N THR A 126 12.15 4.88 -1.17
CA THR A 126 12.60 6.28 -1.04
C THR A 126 13.39 6.68 -2.29
N ASN A 127 13.13 7.88 -2.81
CA ASN A 127 13.78 8.44 -4.00
C ASN A 127 13.66 7.56 -5.26
N PHE A 128 12.54 6.83 -5.41
CA PHE A 128 12.28 5.94 -6.56
C PHE A 128 12.65 6.57 -7.90
N SER A 129 12.23 7.81 -8.16
CA SER A 129 12.43 8.48 -9.45
C SER A 129 13.91 8.73 -9.77
N GLN A 130 14.74 9.01 -8.77
CA GLN A 130 16.18 9.18 -8.95
C GLN A 130 16.85 7.84 -9.27
N ILE A 131 16.45 6.78 -8.56
CA ILE A 131 16.99 5.43 -8.78
C ILE A 131 16.57 4.91 -10.16
N ALA A 132 15.32 5.15 -10.57
CA ALA A 132 14.78 4.69 -11.84
C ALA A 132 15.17 5.56 -13.04
N GLU A 133 15.88 6.68 -12.86
CA GLU A 133 16.29 7.59 -13.93
C GLU A 133 17.06 6.89 -15.05
N PRO A 134 18.18 6.16 -14.80
CA PRO A 134 18.95 5.53 -15.86
C PRO A 134 18.12 4.47 -16.62
N LEU A 135 17.17 3.83 -15.94
CA LEU A 135 16.23 2.89 -16.55
C LEU A 135 15.18 3.61 -17.41
N ASN A 136 14.67 4.76 -16.98
CA ASN A 136 13.73 5.57 -17.76
C ASN A 136 14.41 6.22 -18.97
N ALA A 137 15.71 6.54 -18.90
CA ALA A 137 16.48 7.05 -20.04
C ALA A 137 16.46 6.08 -21.23
N LEU A 138 16.48 4.77 -20.98
CA LEU A 138 16.37 3.72 -22.00
C LEU A 138 14.99 3.67 -22.70
N LYS A 139 13.96 4.31 -22.13
CA LYS A 139 12.62 4.42 -22.75
C LYS A 139 12.46 5.63 -23.66
N LYS A 140 13.41 6.57 -23.69
CA LYS A 140 13.29 7.79 -24.50
C LYS A 140 13.21 7.44 -25.99
N LYS A 141 12.34 8.15 -26.72
CA LYS A 141 12.14 7.92 -28.17
C LYS A 141 13.46 8.15 -28.90
N GLY A 142 13.89 7.17 -29.70
CA GLY A 142 15.16 7.23 -30.44
C GLY A 142 16.39 6.79 -29.65
N ALA A 143 16.27 6.45 -28.36
CA ALA A 143 17.39 5.92 -27.59
C ALA A 143 17.72 4.48 -28.03
N LYS A 144 19.01 4.19 -28.23
CA LYS A 144 19.50 2.81 -28.40
C LYS A 144 19.41 2.09 -27.06
N PHE A 145 18.78 0.92 -27.04
CA PHE A 145 18.76 0.09 -25.84
C PHE A 145 20.18 -0.41 -25.55
N SER A 146 20.85 0.20 -24.59
CA SER A 146 22.19 -0.15 -24.15
C SER A 146 22.20 -0.26 -22.63
N TRP A 147 22.36 -1.47 -22.12
CA TRP A 147 22.38 -1.73 -20.69
C TRP A 147 23.71 -1.30 -20.09
N SER A 148 23.75 -0.09 -19.54
CA SER A 148 24.96 0.49 -18.96
C SER A 148 25.21 -0.01 -17.52
N PRO A 149 26.44 0.14 -16.98
CA PRO A 149 26.70 -0.13 -15.56
C PRO A 149 25.76 0.65 -14.62
N ALA A 150 25.41 1.89 -14.96
CA ALA A 150 24.45 2.69 -14.20
C ALA A 150 23.04 2.07 -14.19
N CYS A 151 22.60 1.48 -15.32
CA CYS A 151 21.33 0.75 -15.39
C CYS A 151 21.37 -0.51 -14.49
N GLN A 152 22.49 -1.23 -14.48
CA GLN A 152 22.67 -2.40 -13.62
C GLN A 152 22.64 -2.02 -12.14
N THR A 153 23.33 -0.95 -11.75
CA THR A 153 23.30 -0.44 -10.37
C THR A 153 21.88 -0.04 -9.96
N ALA A 154 21.19 0.75 -10.78
CA ALA A 154 19.80 1.14 -10.53
C ALA A 154 18.86 -0.06 -10.38
N PHE A 155 19.01 -1.06 -11.25
CA PHE A 155 18.24 -2.29 -11.19
C PHE A 155 18.44 -3.05 -9.87
N ILE A 156 19.70 -3.24 -9.45
CA ILE A 156 20.03 -3.90 -8.18
C ILE A 156 19.50 -3.08 -6.99
N THR A 157 19.67 -1.76 -7.00
CA THR A 157 19.18 -0.88 -5.94
C THR A 157 17.65 -0.95 -5.81
N LEU A 158 16.92 -0.96 -6.94
CA LEU A 158 15.47 -1.15 -6.92
C LEU A 158 15.07 -2.50 -6.32
N LYS A 159 15.72 -3.59 -6.73
CA LYS A 159 15.44 -4.93 -6.19
C LYS A 159 15.70 -4.99 -4.68
N ASN A 160 16.79 -4.41 -4.21
CA ASN A 160 17.14 -4.39 -2.79
C ASN A 160 16.15 -3.57 -1.95
N ASN A 161 15.69 -2.43 -2.45
CA ASN A 161 14.69 -1.62 -1.76
C ASN A 161 13.33 -2.31 -1.71
N LEU A 162 12.93 -2.97 -2.80
CA LEU A 162 11.68 -3.73 -2.87
C LEU A 162 11.75 -5.05 -2.08
N ALA A 163 12.95 -5.57 -1.81
CA ALA A 163 13.18 -6.74 -0.96
C ALA A 163 12.90 -6.46 0.53
N LYS A 164 13.08 -5.21 0.98
CA LYS A 164 12.91 -4.80 2.38
C LYS A 164 12.07 -3.52 2.47
N PRO A 165 10.79 -3.58 2.07
CA PRO A 165 9.93 -2.40 2.09
C PRO A 165 9.65 -1.98 3.54
N PRO A 166 9.64 -0.67 3.85
CA PRO A 166 9.18 -0.17 5.14
C PRO A 166 7.66 -0.37 5.28
N VAL A 167 7.16 -0.55 6.49
CA VAL A 167 5.70 -0.55 6.72
C VAL A 167 5.18 0.88 6.60
N LEU A 168 4.17 1.10 5.76
CA LEU A 168 3.49 2.40 5.65
C LEU A 168 2.40 2.49 6.71
N GLY A 169 2.60 3.29 7.75
CA GLY A 169 1.60 3.50 8.80
C GLY A 169 0.31 4.13 8.26
N HIS A 170 -0.80 3.89 8.96
CA HIS A 170 -2.08 4.53 8.64
C HIS A 170 -2.02 6.04 8.87
N PRO A 171 -2.71 6.85 8.04
CA PRO A 171 -2.76 8.29 8.23
C PRO A 171 -3.48 8.62 9.55
N ASN A 172 -2.81 9.38 10.42
CA ASN A 172 -3.44 9.91 11.63
C ASN A 172 -4.08 11.27 11.31
N ILE A 173 -5.40 11.31 11.23
CA ILE A 173 -6.18 12.52 10.89
C ILE A 173 -6.04 13.61 11.96
N ASN A 174 -5.65 13.24 13.18
CA ASN A 174 -5.48 14.20 14.29
C ASN A 174 -4.11 14.90 14.27
N VAL A 175 -3.24 14.60 13.30
CA VAL A 175 -1.91 15.20 13.15
C VAL A 175 -1.85 15.95 11.81
N PRO A 176 -1.26 17.15 11.75
CA PRO A 176 -1.10 17.86 10.49
C PRO A 176 -0.28 17.03 9.49
N PHE A 177 -0.78 16.90 8.28
CA PHE A 177 -0.09 16.24 7.18
C PHE A 177 0.97 17.18 6.60
N VAL A 178 2.21 16.72 6.50
CA VAL A 178 3.29 17.44 5.83
C VAL A 178 3.57 16.78 4.49
N VAL A 179 3.45 17.54 3.41
CA VAL A 179 3.80 17.10 2.06
C VAL A 179 5.17 17.65 1.71
N TYR A 180 6.17 16.77 1.64
CA TYR A 180 7.49 17.13 1.14
C TYR A 180 7.51 16.99 -0.39
N THR A 181 7.60 18.12 -1.08
CA THR A 181 7.84 18.15 -2.53
C THR A 181 9.29 18.49 -2.77
N ASN A 182 10.03 17.59 -3.42
CA ASN A 182 11.34 17.91 -3.97
C ASN A 182 11.23 17.84 -5.50
N ALA A 183 11.44 18.96 -6.17
CA ALA A 183 11.53 19.02 -7.62
C ALA A 183 13.02 19.02 -8.00
N SER A 184 13.45 18.07 -8.82
CA SER A 184 14.74 18.18 -9.50
C SER A 184 14.51 18.50 -10.97
N GLU A 185 15.44 19.21 -11.60
CA GLU A 185 15.41 19.51 -13.05
C GLU A 185 15.33 18.26 -13.94
N ILE A 186 15.54 17.08 -13.36
CA ILE A 186 15.73 15.80 -14.04
C ILE A 186 14.48 14.90 -13.92
N GLY A 187 13.47 15.27 -13.13
CA GLY A 187 12.25 14.48 -12.95
C GLY A 187 10.97 15.31 -12.91
N GLN A 188 9.94 14.88 -13.67
CA GLN A 188 8.57 15.34 -13.44
C GLN A 188 8.24 15.23 -11.95
N VAL A 189 7.67 16.30 -11.40
CA VAL A 189 7.31 16.46 -9.98
C VAL A 189 6.70 15.16 -9.43
N CYS A 190 7.47 14.45 -8.62
CA CYS A 190 6.92 13.40 -7.77
C CYS A 190 6.56 14.05 -6.44
N ALA A 191 5.29 14.40 -6.27
CA ALA A 191 4.75 14.50 -4.94
C ALA A 191 4.76 13.08 -4.36
N CYS A 192 5.80 12.76 -3.59
CA CYS A 192 5.75 11.61 -2.71
C CYS A 192 5.14 12.14 -1.42
N PRO A 193 3.83 11.95 -1.14
CA PRO A 193 3.31 12.24 0.18
C PRO A 193 3.95 11.25 1.15
N LYS A 194 5.16 11.59 1.60
CA LYS A 194 5.77 10.97 2.75
C LYS A 194 5.03 11.56 3.94
N ILE A 195 3.94 10.89 4.34
CA ILE A 195 3.27 11.17 5.60
C ILE A 195 4.24 10.72 6.69
N GLN A 196 5.20 11.57 7.03
CA GLN A 196 6.02 11.40 8.22
C GLN A 196 5.27 12.02 9.38
N LEU A 197 4.96 11.17 10.36
CA LEU A 197 4.50 11.61 11.68
C LEU A 197 5.50 12.64 12.22
N TRP A 198 5.03 13.85 12.49
CA TRP A 198 5.84 14.86 13.18
C TRP A 198 6.26 14.29 14.55
N ASN A 199 7.57 14.18 14.77
CA ASN A 199 8.14 13.73 16.04
C ASN A 199 8.85 14.92 16.71
N PRO A 200 8.27 15.53 17.77
CA PRO A 200 8.84 16.72 18.41
C PRO A 200 10.22 16.51 19.04
N ARG A 201 10.70 15.26 19.19
CA ARG A 201 11.95 14.95 19.89
C ARG A 201 13.22 14.95 19.02
N LYS A 202 13.14 15.28 17.73
CA LYS A 202 14.31 15.30 16.83
C LYS A 202 14.52 16.63 16.09
N SER A 203 14.27 17.76 16.74
CA SER A 203 14.74 19.07 16.24
C SER A 203 16.11 19.41 16.81
N THR A 204 17.18 18.82 16.27
CA THR A 204 18.50 19.46 16.35
C THR A 204 18.61 20.42 15.16
N LYS A 205 18.58 21.73 15.44
CA LYS A 205 18.86 22.77 14.45
C LYS A 205 20.25 22.51 13.83
N PRO A 206 20.43 22.64 12.50
CA PRO A 206 21.78 22.81 11.96
C PRO A 206 22.31 24.16 12.45
N SER A 207 23.45 24.12 13.14
CA SER A 207 24.25 25.30 13.43
C SER A 207 24.79 25.88 12.13
N THR A 208 24.75 27.21 12.05
CA THR A 208 25.25 28.08 10.98
C THR A 208 26.68 27.77 10.57
#